data_AF-A0A847W2X1-F1
#
_entry.id   AF-A0A847W2X1-F1
#
_cell.length_a   1.000
_cell.length_b   1.000
_cell.length_c   1.000
_cell.angle_alpha   90.00
_cell.angle_beta   90.00
_cell.angle_gamma   90.00
#
_symmetry.space_group_name_H-M   'P 1'
#
loop_
_entity.id
_entity.type
_entity.pdbx_description
1 polymer ?
#
loop_
_entity_poly.entity_id
_entity_poly.type
_entity_poly.pdbx_seq_one_letter_code
_entity_poly.pdbx_strand_id
1 'polypeptide(L)'
;MLKKILIVLLFITTLINVKPFNNVFAEETQPESEQEQQQEETVYLEVTQSDVRVRTGPSTSYAILQINGENQYYVEDVSYKVIGKQKNEKNELWYNVINIINNIEYQTWVREDYVILHYYELDEVFEQHLENEGFPEEYRVYLRYLHTLHPNWIFKAFHTNTAFATILQAQDVLGKSLIDGSNLALRSTRQGAYDPETGQYIALDGYSWYQANTETIAYFMDPRNFLNEKEVFQFLKLSFNETEQPECVQQILNITFMKGEVQIDENTTKSYATLFYEAGQQAQTSPIFLAVKARNEQGVNGSAAVDGREFEHNGVIYSNIYNFYNIHAYSGKQSWKNGLIYAAKEGSYGRPWNTIEKSIKGGALWIADGYINKGQDTLYYQKYNCATGKYWHQYATNVRAAFSEGRMMYTNYRLADILEEALTFSIPIYLEMPEKTALPTEVVLPEVEETVPNEEYYTGDLILDLDLQNDSGHLTGFDIGISYQQLLNRITLMNTGVNIRIERKGAEKSKDLPLSTGDALIIIGDEGESTYTVIIKGDIDGDGIIGTLDYLIYRKALLEIYEMNNIEKKAAEINGETGISTLGYLHLRKYLLEIGNIEQ
;
A
#
# COMPACT_ATOMS: atom_id res chain seq x y z
N MET A 1 27.20 0.57 65.01
CA MET A 1 26.86 1.07 63.66
C MET A 1 26.11 -0.02 62.90
N LEU A 2 24.93 0.34 62.36
CA LEU A 2 24.00 -0.28 61.36
C LEU A 2 23.82 -1.83 61.31
N LYS A 3 22.66 -2.46 61.60
CA LYS A 3 21.28 -2.53 61.00
C LYS A 3 21.08 -3.56 59.83
N LYS A 4 20.35 -4.64 60.18
CA LYS A 4 19.59 -5.73 59.50
C LYS A 4 19.17 -5.66 58.00
N ILE A 5 19.06 -6.83 57.31
CA ILE A 5 17.81 -7.54 56.85
C ILE A 5 18.06 -8.73 55.83
N LEU A 6 17.27 -9.83 55.95
CA LEU A 6 16.83 -10.95 55.03
C LEU A 6 17.88 -11.95 54.43
N ILE A 7 17.64 -13.25 54.10
CA ILE A 7 16.59 -13.99 53.32
C ILE A 7 16.50 -15.50 53.73
N VAL A 8 15.35 -16.16 53.47
CA VAL A 8 15.04 -17.61 53.60
C VAL A 8 14.86 -18.28 52.22
N LEU A 9 15.31 -19.54 52.01
CA LEU A 9 14.73 -20.60 51.13
C LEU A 9 15.56 -21.91 51.33
N LEU A 10 15.03 -23.02 51.88
CA LEU A 10 14.19 -24.14 51.38
C LEU A 10 14.92 -25.25 50.60
N PHE A 11 14.56 -26.50 50.92
CA PHE A 11 15.40 -27.71 50.85
C PHE A 11 14.51 -28.93 50.45
N ILE A 12 15.15 -29.92 49.81
CA ILE A 12 14.90 -31.39 49.84
C ILE A 12 14.38 -32.08 48.56
N THR A 13 15.22 -33.03 48.14
CA THR A 13 15.10 -34.10 47.15
C THR A 13 14.62 -35.42 47.77
N THR A 14 14.08 -36.36 46.97
CA THR A 14 13.96 -37.78 47.35
C THR A 14 14.08 -38.74 46.15
N LEU A 15 14.65 -39.92 46.42
CA LEU A 15 15.07 -41.01 45.53
C LEU A 15 14.39 -42.34 45.94
N ILE A 16 14.14 -43.20 44.93
CA ILE A 16 14.16 -44.69 44.90
C ILE A 16 13.03 -45.51 45.56
N ASN A 17 12.36 -46.37 44.77
CA ASN A 17 12.33 -47.83 45.03
C ASN A 17 12.05 -48.70 43.78
N VAL A 18 12.50 -49.96 43.84
CA VAL A 18 12.90 -50.86 42.72
C VAL A 18 11.96 -52.08 42.56
N LYS A 19 11.57 -52.40 41.29
CA LYS A 19 11.29 -53.71 40.60
C LYS A 19 10.63 -54.92 41.32
N PRO A 20 9.84 -55.78 40.63
CA PRO A 20 10.41 -56.73 39.64
C PRO A 20 9.57 -57.04 38.38
N PHE A 21 10.30 -57.56 37.39
CA PHE A 21 9.86 -58.13 36.12
C PHE A 21 9.63 -59.65 36.27
N ASN A 22 8.58 -60.23 35.67
CA ASN A 22 8.59 -61.61 35.17
C ASN A 22 7.44 -61.90 34.18
N ASN A 23 7.85 -62.12 32.92
CA ASN A 23 7.43 -63.08 31.88
C ASN A 23 5.96 -63.50 31.60
N VAL A 24 5.72 -63.61 30.27
CA VAL A 24 4.96 -64.62 29.48
C VAL A 24 3.72 -64.09 28.72
N PHE A 25 3.76 -64.36 27.40
CA PHE A 25 2.73 -64.27 26.36
C PHE A 25 1.33 -64.75 26.79
N ALA A 26 0.27 -64.04 26.38
CA ALA A 26 -0.85 -64.57 25.57
C ALA A 26 -2.04 -63.57 25.55
N GLU A 27 -2.60 -63.45 24.34
CA GLU A 27 -3.95 -63.07 23.90
C GLU A 27 -4.99 -62.45 24.86
N GLU A 28 -5.59 -61.38 24.33
CA GLU A 28 -7.01 -60.99 24.41
C GLU A 28 -7.67 -60.85 25.80
N THR A 29 -7.86 -59.59 26.20
CA THR A 29 -9.16 -58.90 26.40
C THR A 29 -8.97 -57.74 27.39
N GLN A 30 -9.12 -56.49 26.93
CA GLN A 30 -9.27 -55.33 27.81
C GLN A 30 -10.71 -54.78 27.68
N PRO A 31 -11.44 -54.59 28.79
CA PRO A 31 -12.54 -53.65 28.88
C PRO A 31 -12.02 -52.25 29.26
N GLU A 32 -12.80 -51.25 28.86
CA GLU A 32 -12.62 -49.81 29.04
C GLU A 32 -12.31 -49.40 30.50
N SER A 33 -11.29 -48.56 30.70
CA SER A 33 -11.38 -47.24 31.36
C SER A 33 -10.00 -46.75 31.85
N GLU A 34 -9.50 -45.72 31.19
CA GLU A 34 -8.66 -44.63 31.72
C GLU A 34 -8.47 -43.65 30.56
N GLN A 35 -9.45 -42.76 30.35
CA GLN A 35 -9.26 -41.60 29.48
C GLN A 35 -8.38 -40.61 30.24
N GLU A 36 -7.06 -40.68 30.01
CA GLU A 36 -6.23 -39.50 30.09
C GLU A 36 -6.83 -38.47 29.14
N GLN A 37 -7.28 -37.33 29.66
CA GLN A 37 -7.57 -36.15 28.83
C GLN A 37 -6.24 -35.69 28.25
N GLN A 38 -5.82 -36.29 27.13
CA GLN A 38 -4.84 -35.70 26.24
C GLN A 38 -5.45 -34.41 25.73
N GLN A 39 -4.94 -33.29 26.24
CA GLN A 39 -5.19 -31.96 25.70
C GLN A 39 -4.95 -32.04 24.19
N GLU A 40 -5.94 -31.71 23.36
CA GLU A 40 -5.84 -31.81 21.90
C GLU A 40 -4.77 -30.82 21.40
N GLU A 41 -3.52 -31.28 21.34
CA GLU A 41 -2.40 -30.55 20.79
C GLU A 41 -2.67 -30.28 19.31
N THR A 42 -2.86 -29.01 18.94
CA THR A 42 -3.10 -28.67 17.53
C THR A 42 -1.75 -28.64 16.82
N VAL A 43 -1.61 -29.47 15.80
CA VAL A 43 -0.36 -29.57 15.03
C VAL A 43 -0.49 -28.78 13.74
N TYR A 44 0.51 -27.95 13.47
CA TYR A 44 0.73 -27.25 12.21
C TYR A 44 1.98 -27.79 11.55
N LEU A 45 2.06 -27.67 10.23
CA LEU A 45 3.29 -27.95 9.51
C LEU A 45 3.65 -26.87 8.51
N GLU A 46 4.93 -26.74 8.26
CA GLU A 46 5.51 -25.93 7.20
C GLU A 46 6.36 -26.83 6.29
N VAL A 47 6.37 -26.55 4.98
CA VAL A 47 7.24 -27.26 4.04
C VAL A 47 8.65 -26.66 3.99
N THR A 48 9.65 -27.52 3.85
CA THR A 48 11.07 -27.11 3.87
C THR A 48 11.61 -26.66 2.51
N GLN A 49 10.80 -26.73 1.44
CA GLN A 49 11.18 -26.40 0.06
C GLN A 49 9.93 -26.14 -0.81
N SER A 50 10.10 -25.41 -1.92
CA SER A 50 9.01 -24.92 -2.79
C SER A 50 8.56 -25.90 -3.86
N ASP A 51 9.30 -26.98 -4.10
CA ASP A 51 8.94 -28.01 -5.08
C ASP A 51 8.21 -29.22 -4.44
N VAL A 52 7.76 -29.10 -3.19
CA VAL A 52 6.95 -30.12 -2.52
C VAL A 52 5.56 -30.16 -3.16
N ARG A 53 5.29 -31.24 -3.90
CA ARG A 53 4.01 -31.45 -4.58
C ARG A 53 2.89 -31.75 -3.59
N VAL A 54 1.75 -31.11 -3.81
CA VAL A 54 0.50 -31.40 -3.10
C VAL A 54 -0.06 -32.72 -3.62
N ARG A 55 -0.24 -33.73 -2.75
CA ARG A 55 -0.74 -35.05 -3.14
C ARG A 55 -2.14 -35.33 -2.60
N THR A 56 -2.90 -36.11 -3.36
CA THR A 56 -4.26 -36.54 -2.99
C THR A 56 -4.28 -37.76 -2.05
N GLY A 57 -3.12 -38.33 -1.70
CA GLY A 57 -3.02 -39.45 -0.76
C GLY A 57 -1.59 -39.71 -0.25
N PRO A 58 -1.43 -40.59 0.75
CA PRO A 58 -0.20 -40.78 1.52
C PRO A 58 0.86 -41.64 0.81
N SER A 59 1.17 -41.38 -0.46
CA SER A 59 2.24 -42.07 -1.20
C SER A 59 2.54 -41.35 -2.51
N THR A 60 3.74 -41.57 -3.05
CA THR A 60 4.12 -41.07 -4.38
C THR A 60 3.33 -41.69 -5.54
N SER A 61 2.58 -42.77 -5.29
CA SER A 61 1.65 -43.40 -6.25
C SER A 61 0.33 -42.64 -6.41
N TYR A 62 -0.02 -41.74 -5.49
CA TYR A 62 -1.21 -40.91 -5.61
C TYR A 62 -0.96 -39.72 -6.52
N ALA A 63 -2.05 -39.26 -7.16
CA ALA A 63 -2.01 -38.12 -8.05
C ALA A 63 -1.51 -36.86 -7.33
N ILE A 64 -0.79 -36.02 -8.07
CA ILE A 64 -0.54 -34.64 -7.68
C ILE A 64 -1.88 -33.91 -7.85
N LEU A 65 -2.26 -33.09 -6.89
CA LEU A 65 -3.44 -32.24 -7.01
C LEU A 65 -3.23 -31.30 -8.22
N GLN A 66 -4.19 -31.28 -9.14
CA GLN A 66 -4.18 -30.41 -10.30
C GLN A 66 -5.35 -29.44 -10.23
N ILE A 67 -5.08 -28.17 -10.51
CA ILE A 67 -6.10 -27.12 -10.63
C ILE A 67 -5.88 -26.46 -11.99
N ASN A 68 -6.92 -26.41 -12.82
CA ASN A 68 -6.88 -25.93 -14.20
C ASN A 68 -5.76 -26.57 -15.05
N GLY A 69 -5.49 -27.87 -14.81
CA GLY A 69 -4.44 -28.62 -15.50
C GLY A 69 -3.01 -28.41 -14.94
N GLU A 70 -2.84 -27.50 -13.98
CA GLU A 70 -1.54 -27.19 -13.37
C GLU A 70 -1.34 -27.94 -12.06
N ASN A 71 -0.15 -28.54 -11.90
CA ASN A 71 0.24 -29.23 -10.68
C ASN A 71 0.37 -28.25 -9.51
N GLN A 72 -0.18 -28.62 -8.36
CA GLN A 72 -0.11 -27.81 -7.15
C GLN A 72 1.08 -28.18 -6.27
N TYR A 73 1.66 -27.15 -5.66
CA TYR A 73 2.81 -27.23 -4.78
C TYR A 73 2.47 -26.56 -3.45
N TYR A 74 3.02 -27.08 -2.36
CA TYR A 74 2.97 -26.38 -1.08
C TYR A 74 3.82 -25.12 -1.19
N VAL A 75 3.37 -24.08 -0.51
CA VAL A 75 4.04 -22.78 -0.48
C VAL A 75 4.95 -22.79 0.74
N GLU A 76 6.24 -22.49 0.54
CA GLU A 76 7.16 -22.23 1.66
C GLU A 76 6.61 -21.09 2.54
N ASP A 77 6.90 -21.11 3.84
CA ASP A 77 6.44 -20.10 4.81
C ASP A 77 4.90 -20.04 5.00
N VAL A 78 4.15 -21.05 4.55
CA VAL A 78 2.72 -21.20 4.81
C VAL A 78 2.50 -22.37 5.77
N SER A 79 1.68 -22.14 6.79
CA SER A 79 1.31 -23.13 7.79
C SER A 79 0.07 -23.90 7.38
N TYR A 80 0.14 -25.22 7.45
CA TYR A 80 -0.96 -26.12 7.13
C TYR A 80 -1.39 -26.86 8.39
N LYS A 81 -2.67 -26.75 8.76
CA LYS A 81 -3.22 -27.48 9.91
C LYS A 81 -3.19 -28.97 9.62
N VAL A 82 -2.52 -29.73 10.48
CA VAL A 82 -2.48 -31.19 10.42
C VAL A 82 -3.77 -31.73 11.01
N ILE A 83 -4.47 -32.53 10.21
CA ILE A 83 -5.74 -33.17 10.59
C ILE A 83 -5.60 -34.70 10.69
N GLY A 84 -4.45 -35.24 10.32
CA GLY A 84 -4.16 -36.67 10.47
C GLY A 84 -2.76 -37.04 10.03
N LYS A 85 -2.42 -38.32 10.21
CA LYS A 85 -1.16 -38.91 9.73
C LYS A 85 -1.34 -40.37 9.40
N GLN A 86 -0.62 -40.87 8.40
CA GLN A 86 -0.67 -42.26 7.97
C GLN A 86 0.69 -42.73 7.49
N LYS A 87 1.04 -43.99 7.79
CA LYS A 87 2.19 -44.66 7.17
C LYS A 87 1.74 -45.44 5.94
N ASN A 88 2.53 -45.37 4.88
CA ASN A 88 2.27 -46.13 3.65
C ASN A 88 2.89 -47.54 3.68
N GLU A 89 2.73 -48.30 2.60
CA GLU A 89 3.25 -49.67 2.47
C GLU A 89 4.78 -49.77 2.59
N LYS A 90 5.49 -48.65 2.33
CA LYS A 90 6.95 -48.54 2.48
C LYS A 90 7.37 -48.06 3.88
N ASN A 91 6.41 -47.95 4.81
CA ASN A 91 6.60 -47.43 6.17
C ASN A 91 7.10 -45.96 6.21
N GLU A 92 6.85 -45.19 5.15
CA GLU A 92 7.07 -43.73 5.13
C GLU A 92 5.86 -43.02 5.79
N LEU A 93 6.10 -42.05 6.69
CA LEU A 93 5.02 -41.28 7.32
C LEU A 93 4.59 -40.10 6.43
N TRP A 94 3.28 -39.92 6.34
CA TRP A 94 2.63 -38.82 5.64
C TRP A 94 1.65 -38.11 6.56
N TYR A 95 1.65 -36.78 6.50
CA TYR A 95 0.71 -35.93 7.20
C TYR A 95 -0.44 -35.55 6.27
N ASN A 96 -1.66 -35.67 6.79
CA ASN A 96 -2.85 -35.15 6.15
C ASN A 96 -3.09 -33.75 6.67
N VAL A 97 -3.24 -32.80 5.76
CA VAL A 97 -3.37 -31.39 6.10
C VAL A 97 -4.53 -30.76 5.36
N ILE A 98 -5.04 -29.69 5.96
CA ILE A 98 -5.92 -28.75 5.29
C ILE A 98 -5.06 -27.81 4.44
N ASN A 99 -5.19 -27.90 3.12
CA ASN A 99 -4.55 -27.01 2.16
C ASN A 99 -5.61 -26.24 1.39
N ILE A 100 -5.60 -24.92 1.50
CA ILE A 100 -6.63 -24.08 0.89
C ILE A 100 -6.07 -23.41 -0.36
N ILE A 101 -6.46 -23.88 -1.54
CA ILE A 101 -5.97 -23.36 -2.83
C ILE A 101 -7.15 -22.76 -3.59
N ASN A 102 -7.01 -21.53 -4.11
CA ASN A 102 -8.07 -20.80 -4.81
C ASN A 102 -9.42 -20.84 -4.06
N ASN A 103 -9.35 -20.64 -2.74
CA ASN A 103 -10.49 -20.66 -1.82
C ASN A 103 -11.22 -21.99 -1.62
N ILE A 104 -10.68 -23.09 -2.12
CA ILE A 104 -11.24 -24.42 -1.90
C ILE A 104 -10.36 -25.16 -0.90
N GLU A 105 -10.99 -25.74 0.12
CA GLU A 105 -10.32 -26.62 1.07
C GLU A 105 -10.05 -27.97 0.42
N TYR A 106 -8.77 -28.36 0.39
CA TYR A 106 -8.34 -29.68 -0.03
C TYR A 106 -7.70 -30.39 1.14
N GLN A 107 -8.14 -31.63 1.39
CA GLN A 107 -7.40 -32.55 2.24
C GLN A 107 -6.24 -33.13 1.43
N THR A 108 -5.03 -32.72 1.77
CA THR A 108 -3.84 -33.08 1.01
C THR A 108 -2.84 -33.79 1.88
N TRP A 109 -1.83 -34.38 1.24
CA TRP A 109 -0.84 -35.20 1.91
C TRP A 109 0.57 -34.73 1.59
N VAL A 110 1.42 -34.73 2.61
CA VAL A 110 2.83 -34.38 2.51
C VAL A 110 3.66 -35.36 3.34
N ARG A 111 4.84 -35.75 2.83
CA ARG A 111 5.71 -36.73 3.50
C ARG A 111 6.54 -36.05 4.59
N GLU A 112 6.82 -36.78 5.67
CA GLU A 112 7.56 -36.27 6.84
C GLU A 112 8.91 -35.62 6.50
N ASP A 113 9.63 -36.13 5.49
CA ASP A 113 10.96 -35.63 5.12
C ASP A 113 10.96 -34.18 4.62
N TYR A 114 9.80 -33.64 4.24
CA TYR A 114 9.65 -32.32 3.64
C TYR A 114 9.01 -31.29 4.57
N VAL A 115 8.80 -31.62 5.84
CA VAL A 115 8.04 -30.75 6.75
C VAL A 115 8.71 -30.56 8.10
N ILE A 116 8.42 -29.42 8.71
CA ILE A 116 8.67 -29.12 10.11
C ILE A 116 7.31 -29.06 10.81
N LEU A 117 7.16 -29.74 11.94
CA LEU A 117 5.94 -29.69 12.75
C LEU A 117 6.06 -28.63 13.84
N HIS A 118 4.96 -27.93 14.06
CA HIS A 118 4.79 -26.95 15.12
C HIS A 118 3.56 -27.34 15.93
N TYR A 119 3.68 -27.25 17.24
CA TYR A 119 2.67 -27.72 18.17
C TYR A 119 2.13 -26.52 18.93
N TYR A 120 0.83 -26.31 18.83
CA TYR A 120 0.13 -25.32 19.65
C TYR A 120 -0.48 -26.03 20.86
N GLU A 121 0.10 -25.72 22.02
CA GLU A 121 -0.49 -25.99 23.32
C GLU A 121 -1.44 -24.83 23.65
N LEU A 122 -2.63 -25.16 24.19
CA LEU A 122 -3.62 -24.16 24.55
C LEU A 122 -3.07 -23.19 25.59
N ASP A 123 -2.93 -21.93 25.21
CA ASP A 123 -2.60 -20.82 26.11
C ASP A 123 -3.87 -20.02 26.42
N GLU A 124 -4.46 -20.25 27.61
CA GLU A 124 -5.71 -19.60 28.02
C GLU A 124 -5.59 -18.06 28.04
N VAL A 125 -4.41 -17.52 28.35
CA VAL A 125 -4.19 -16.07 28.39
C VAL A 125 -4.20 -15.51 26.98
N PHE A 126 -3.53 -16.20 26.05
CA PHE A 126 -3.51 -15.83 24.65
C PHE A 126 -4.90 -15.94 24.00
N GLU A 127 -5.64 -17.03 24.23
CA GLU A 127 -7.00 -17.17 23.70
C GLU A 127 -7.94 -16.09 24.25
N GLN A 128 -7.87 -15.81 25.55
CA GLN A 128 -8.68 -14.75 26.16
C GLN A 128 -8.31 -13.36 25.61
N HIS A 129 -7.03 -13.13 25.31
CA HIS A 129 -6.56 -11.91 24.66
C HIS A 129 -7.16 -11.76 23.25
N LEU A 130 -7.11 -12.82 22.42
CA LEU A 130 -7.71 -12.80 21.08
C LEU A 130 -9.24 -12.56 21.12
N GLU A 131 -9.93 -13.13 22.11
CA GLU A 131 -11.36 -12.91 22.33
C GLU A 131 -11.68 -11.47 22.74
N ASN A 132 -10.88 -10.90 23.63
CA ASN A 132 -11.06 -9.52 24.08
C ASN A 132 -10.80 -8.50 22.96
N GLU A 133 -9.81 -8.78 22.10
CA GLU A 133 -9.56 -8.00 20.89
C GLU A 133 -10.66 -8.22 19.84
N GLY A 134 -11.46 -9.29 19.94
CA GLY A 134 -12.57 -9.59 19.04
C GLY A 134 -12.12 -10.17 17.69
N PHE A 135 -11.05 -10.97 17.68
CA PHE A 135 -10.60 -11.67 16.48
C PHE A 135 -11.57 -12.80 16.09
N PRO A 136 -12.05 -12.84 14.83
CA PRO A 136 -12.76 -14.00 14.27
C PRO A 136 -11.89 -15.27 14.27
N GLU A 137 -12.52 -16.44 14.32
CA GLU A 137 -11.80 -17.73 14.37
C GLU A 137 -10.91 -17.95 13.14
N GLU A 138 -11.32 -17.47 11.98
CA GLU A 138 -10.53 -17.51 10.74
C GLU A 138 -9.23 -16.70 10.80
N TYR A 139 -9.09 -15.77 11.76
CA TYR A 139 -7.81 -15.14 12.08
C TYR A 139 -7.05 -15.94 13.14
N ARG A 140 -7.76 -16.36 14.21
CA ARG A 140 -7.16 -17.04 15.38
C ARG A 140 -6.36 -18.27 14.98
N VAL A 141 -6.79 -19.02 13.96
CA VAL A 141 -6.06 -20.18 13.43
C VAL A 141 -4.61 -19.85 13.07
N TYR A 142 -4.36 -18.70 12.44
CA TYR A 142 -3.01 -18.25 12.05
C TYR A 142 -2.25 -17.64 13.22
N LEU A 143 -2.94 -16.89 14.08
CA LEU A 143 -2.32 -16.22 15.23
C LEU A 143 -1.79 -17.22 16.26
N ARG A 144 -2.47 -18.35 16.46
CA ARG A 144 -1.96 -19.45 17.30
C ARG A 144 -0.63 -19.98 16.80
N TYR A 145 -0.49 -20.18 15.48
CA TYR A 145 0.79 -20.59 14.90
C TYR A 145 1.89 -19.57 15.17
N LEU A 146 1.61 -18.29 14.92
CA LEU A 146 2.57 -17.22 15.21
C LEU A 146 2.95 -17.17 16.69
N HIS A 147 2.01 -17.42 17.59
CA HIS A 147 2.26 -17.51 19.04
C HIS A 147 3.15 -18.70 19.41
N THR A 148 3.04 -19.84 18.71
CA THR A 148 3.97 -20.96 18.94
C THR A 148 5.41 -20.62 18.58
N LEU A 149 5.60 -19.79 17.55
CA LEU A 149 6.92 -19.35 17.10
C LEU A 149 7.47 -18.22 17.96
N HIS A 150 6.61 -17.25 18.27
CA HIS A 150 6.96 -15.99 18.93
C HIS A 150 5.97 -15.68 20.08
N PRO A 151 6.11 -16.33 21.25
CA PRO A 151 5.15 -16.18 22.35
C PRO A 151 5.04 -14.75 22.93
N ASN A 152 6.04 -13.90 22.64
CA ASN A 152 6.07 -12.52 23.11
C ASN A 152 5.36 -11.53 22.15
N TRP A 153 4.97 -11.97 20.95
CA TRP A 153 4.28 -11.10 19.99
C TRP A 153 2.87 -10.76 20.47
N ILE A 154 2.47 -9.51 20.25
CA ILE A 154 1.19 -8.96 20.71
C ILE A 154 0.33 -8.65 19.48
N PHE A 155 -0.76 -9.37 19.29
CA PHE A 155 -1.71 -9.12 18.21
C PHE A 155 -2.86 -8.24 18.67
N LYS A 156 -3.07 -7.09 18.04
CA LYS A 156 -4.18 -6.17 18.32
C LYS A 156 -5.11 -6.08 17.13
N ALA A 157 -6.41 -6.20 17.38
CA ALA A 157 -7.42 -6.05 16.36
C ALA A 157 -7.70 -4.57 16.10
N PHE A 158 -7.72 -4.19 14.83
CA PHE A 158 -8.22 -2.89 14.40
C PHE A 158 -9.53 -3.07 13.64
N HIS A 159 -10.64 -2.90 14.36
CA HIS A 159 -11.99 -2.95 13.79
C HIS A 159 -12.23 -1.70 12.94
N THR A 160 -12.14 -1.86 11.62
CA THR A 160 -12.27 -0.75 10.66
C THR A 160 -13.70 -0.18 10.61
N ASN A 161 -14.68 -0.93 11.12
CA ASN A 161 -16.11 -0.61 11.07
C ASN A 161 -16.61 -0.28 9.65
N THR A 162 -15.94 -0.81 8.63
CA THR A 162 -16.26 -0.59 7.22
C THR A 162 -16.31 -1.92 6.50
N ALA A 163 -17.29 -2.09 5.59
CA ALA A 163 -17.41 -3.30 4.79
C ALA A 163 -16.19 -3.47 3.86
N PHE A 164 -15.71 -4.71 3.73
CA PHE A 164 -14.56 -5.05 2.88
C PHE A 164 -14.77 -4.56 1.45
N ALA A 165 -15.96 -4.78 0.89
CA ALA A 165 -16.34 -4.36 -0.46
C ALA A 165 -16.24 -2.83 -0.65
N THR A 166 -16.57 -2.03 0.36
CA THR A 166 -16.47 -0.56 0.30
C THR A 166 -15.03 -0.10 0.16
N ILE A 167 -14.11 -0.70 0.94
CA ILE A 167 -12.68 -0.37 0.84
C ILE A 167 -12.15 -0.85 -0.50
N LEU A 168 -12.53 -2.05 -0.94
CA LEU A 168 -12.10 -2.62 -2.21
C LEU A 168 -12.47 -1.71 -3.39
N GLN A 169 -13.72 -1.24 -3.45
CA GLN A 169 -14.15 -0.26 -4.45
C GLN A 169 -13.35 1.05 -4.37
N ALA A 170 -13.04 1.53 -3.16
CA ALA A 170 -12.22 2.71 -2.99
C ALA A 170 -10.76 2.51 -3.43
N GLN A 171 -10.24 1.27 -3.43
CA GLN A 171 -8.91 0.94 -3.95
C GLN A 171 -8.91 0.66 -5.47
N ASP A 172 -10.02 0.14 -6.00
CA ASP A 172 -10.24 -0.21 -7.41
C ASP A 172 -10.67 1.00 -8.24
N VAL A 173 -9.87 2.06 -8.13
CA VAL A 173 -9.96 3.26 -8.96
C VAL A 173 -8.75 3.27 -9.88
N LEU A 174 -8.96 3.60 -11.15
CA LEU A 174 -7.90 3.63 -12.16
C LEU A 174 -6.72 4.49 -11.69
N GLY A 175 -5.51 3.94 -11.71
CA GLY A 175 -4.29 4.64 -11.30
C GLY A 175 -3.94 4.52 -9.81
N LYS A 176 -4.85 3.99 -8.98
CA LYS A 176 -4.69 3.96 -7.52
C LYS A 176 -4.03 2.68 -7.00
N SER A 177 -4.36 1.55 -7.61
CA SER A 177 -3.80 0.23 -7.27
C SER A 177 -3.13 -0.36 -8.49
N LEU A 178 -1.83 -0.13 -8.58
CA LEU A 178 -1.00 -0.52 -9.70
C LEU A 178 -0.20 -1.78 -9.40
N ILE A 179 0.14 -2.50 -10.45
CA ILE A 179 0.87 -3.74 -10.39
C ILE A 179 1.83 -3.85 -11.57
N ASP A 180 3.03 -4.33 -11.29
CA ASP A 180 4.06 -4.65 -12.27
C ASP A 180 4.29 -6.17 -12.34
N GLY A 181 5.17 -6.57 -13.26
CA GLY A 181 5.57 -7.98 -13.47
C GLY A 181 4.91 -8.62 -14.70
N SER A 182 5.33 -9.84 -15.02
CA SER A 182 4.94 -10.55 -16.25
C SER A 182 3.60 -11.29 -16.18
N ASN A 183 3.05 -11.53 -14.98
CA ASN A 183 1.79 -12.24 -14.83
C ASN A 183 0.61 -11.32 -15.24
N LEU A 184 0.07 -11.57 -16.42
CA LEU A 184 -1.02 -10.80 -17.00
C LEU A 184 -2.36 -11.04 -16.29
N ALA A 185 -2.55 -12.21 -15.66
CA ALA A 185 -3.79 -12.54 -14.96
C ALA A 185 -4.09 -11.59 -13.79
N LEU A 186 -3.08 -10.90 -13.27
CA LEU A 186 -3.22 -9.96 -12.15
C LEU A 186 -3.68 -8.56 -12.57
N ARG A 187 -3.71 -8.28 -13.87
CA ARG A 187 -3.99 -6.96 -14.42
C ARG A 187 -5.47 -6.81 -14.76
N SER A 188 -5.98 -5.60 -14.62
CA SER A 188 -7.35 -5.27 -15.00
C SER A 188 -7.47 -5.11 -16.50
N THR A 189 -8.53 -5.71 -17.05
CA THR A 189 -8.96 -5.53 -18.44
C THR A 189 -10.07 -4.50 -18.60
N ARG A 190 -10.40 -3.75 -17.53
CA ARG A 190 -11.38 -2.66 -17.59
C ARG A 190 -10.97 -1.57 -18.58
N GLN A 191 -11.95 -0.83 -19.06
CA GLN A 191 -11.71 0.36 -19.89
C GLN A 191 -10.72 1.32 -19.20
N GLY A 192 -9.72 1.77 -19.96
CA GLY A 192 -8.63 2.63 -19.47
C GLY A 192 -7.42 1.87 -18.88
N ALA A 193 -7.54 0.56 -18.65
CA ALA A 193 -6.43 -0.31 -18.23
C ALA A 193 -5.99 -1.29 -19.33
N TYR A 194 -6.85 -1.55 -20.31
CA TYR A 194 -6.63 -2.47 -21.42
C TYR A 194 -7.29 -1.94 -22.70
N ASP A 195 -6.60 -2.12 -23.82
CA ASP A 195 -7.09 -1.82 -25.16
C ASP A 195 -7.46 -3.14 -25.86
N PRO A 196 -8.77 -3.40 -26.07
CA PRO A 196 -9.24 -4.64 -26.68
C PRO A 196 -8.89 -4.74 -28.18
N GLU A 197 -8.69 -3.62 -28.89
CA GLU A 197 -8.38 -3.62 -30.32
C GLU A 197 -6.95 -4.07 -30.58
N THR A 198 -6.01 -3.61 -29.75
CA THR A 198 -4.60 -3.97 -29.85
C THR A 198 -4.21 -5.16 -28.98
N GLY A 199 -5.08 -5.54 -28.04
CA GLY A 199 -4.85 -6.58 -27.04
C GLY A 199 -3.79 -6.20 -25.99
N GLN A 200 -3.52 -4.90 -25.81
CA GLN A 200 -2.44 -4.40 -24.96
C GLN A 200 -2.96 -3.79 -23.65
N TYR A 201 -2.23 -4.01 -22.56
CA TYR A 201 -2.46 -3.31 -21.30
C TYR A 201 -1.90 -1.89 -21.37
N ILE A 202 -2.61 -0.94 -20.77
CA ILE A 202 -2.24 0.47 -20.71
C ILE A 202 -1.45 0.72 -19.43
N ALA A 203 -0.20 1.19 -19.57
CA ALA A 203 0.60 1.61 -18.43
C ALA A 203 0.08 2.94 -17.87
N LEU A 204 -0.11 3.01 -16.55
CA LEU A 204 -0.66 4.17 -15.84
C LEU A 204 0.41 4.93 -15.04
N ASP A 205 1.57 4.32 -14.83
CA ASP A 205 2.75 4.97 -14.27
C ASP A 205 4.03 4.39 -14.92
N GLY A 206 4.91 5.27 -15.38
CA GLY A 206 6.07 4.89 -16.19
C GLY A 206 5.68 4.01 -17.39
N TYR A 207 6.48 2.96 -17.65
CA TYR A 207 6.29 2.05 -18.79
C TYR A 207 5.83 0.65 -18.39
N SER A 208 5.67 0.37 -17.09
CA SER A 208 5.54 -1.00 -16.58
C SER A 208 4.56 -1.18 -15.43
N TRP A 209 3.85 -0.12 -15.01
CA TRP A 209 2.85 -0.20 -13.97
C TRP A 209 1.44 -0.15 -14.57
N TYR A 210 0.67 -1.20 -14.34
CA TYR A 210 -0.66 -1.40 -14.91
C TYR A 210 -1.70 -1.45 -13.79
N GLN A 211 -2.96 -1.16 -14.09
CA GLN A 211 -4.04 -1.33 -13.10
C GLN A 211 -4.13 -2.80 -12.65
N ALA A 212 -4.15 -3.06 -11.35
CA ALA A 212 -4.49 -4.38 -10.81
C ALA A 212 -5.99 -4.67 -10.96
N ASN A 213 -6.38 -5.91 -11.22
CA ASN A 213 -7.80 -6.28 -11.19
C ASN A 213 -8.34 -6.41 -9.75
N THR A 214 -9.66 -6.43 -9.65
CA THR A 214 -10.40 -6.44 -8.38
C THR A 214 -9.99 -7.60 -7.48
N GLU A 215 -9.83 -8.82 -8.03
CA GLU A 215 -9.42 -10.03 -7.30
C GLU A 215 -8.01 -9.88 -6.74
N THR A 216 -7.09 -9.32 -7.53
CA THR A 216 -5.72 -9.05 -7.10
C THR A 216 -5.69 -8.04 -5.97
N ILE A 217 -6.46 -6.95 -6.07
CA ILE A 217 -6.57 -5.94 -5.01
C ILE A 217 -7.16 -6.58 -3.75
N ALA A 218 -8.24 -7.35 -3.88
CA ALA A 218 -8.88 -8.05 -2.76
C ALA A 218 -7.90 -9.00 -2.05
N TYR A 219 -7.10 -9.76 -2.80
CA TYR A 219 -6.10 -10.66 -2.25
C TYR A 219 -5.06 -9.93 -1.37
N PHE A 220 -4.50 -8.82 -1.85
CA PHE A 220 -3.52 -8.04 -1.08
C PHE A 220 -4.14 -7.20 0.04
N MET A 221 -5.45 -6.97 0.00
CA MET A 221 -6.18 -6.33 1.09
C MET A 221 -6.55 -7.31 2.21
N ASP A 222 -6.81 -8.57 1.92
CA ASP A 222 -7.24 -9.54 2.94
C ASP A 222 -6.09 -9.91 3.89
N PRO A 223 -6.14 -9.51 5.18
CA PRO A 223 -5.02 -9.72 6.10
C PRO A 223 -4.71 -11.19 6.35
N ARG A 224 -5.72 -12.06 6.25
CA ARG A 224 -5.60 -13.50 6.53
C ARG A 224 -4.63 -14.20 5.59
N ASN A 225 -4.45 -13.67 4.38
CA ASN A 225 -3.48 -14.20 3.42
C ASN A 225 -2.02 -14.02 3.85
N PHE A 226 -1.77 -13.19 4.87
CA PHE A 226 -0.42 -12.73 5.23
C PHE A 226 -0.10 -12.92 6.72
N LEU A 227 -0.88 -13.71 7.46
CA LEU A 227 -0.63 -14.02 8.87
C LEU A 227 0.35 -15.20 9.01
N ASN A 228 1.56 -15.03 8.47
CA ASN A 228 2.71 -15.91 8.67
C ASN A 228 3.91 -15.11 9.20
N GLU A 229 4.95 -15.82 9.63
CA GLU A 229 6.07 -15.25 10.39
C GLU A 229 6.73 -14.04 9.69
N LYS A 230 6.74 -14.05 8.35
CA LYS A 230 7.40 -13.02 7.54
C LYS A 230 6.47 -11.88 7.14
N GLU A 231 5.26 -12.23 6.69
CA GLU A 231 4.37 -11.28 6.02
C GLU A 231 3.48 -10.52 7.00
N VAL A 232 3.34 -11.00 8.23
CA VAL A 232 2.64 -10.31 9.31
C VAL A 232 3.27 -8.95 9.64
N PHE A 233 4.55 -8.76 9.30
CA PHE A 233 5.28 -7.50 9.49
C PHE A 233 4.71 -6.31 8.74
N GLN A 234 3.83 -6.50 7.76
CA GLN A 234 3.07 -5.39 7.18
C GLN A 234 2.10 -4.73 8.19
N PHE A 235 1.73 -5.47 9.24
CA PHE A 235 0.86 -5.04 10.34
C PHE A 235 1.64 -4.59 11.58
N LEU A 236 2.99 -4.63 11.56
CA LEU A 236 3.79 -4.20 12.70
C LEU A 236 3.54 -2.71 13.00
N LYS A 237 3.29 -2.39 14.28
CA LYS A 237 3.15 -1.01 14.74
C LYS A 237 4.48 -0.27 14.53
N LEU A 238 4.40 0.86 13.85
CA LEU A 238 5.52 1.75 13.55
C LEU A 238 5.66 2.88 14.59
N SER A 239 4.88 2.83 15.68
CA SER A 239 5.06 3.70 16.85
C SER A 239 6.38 3.39 17.55
N PHE A 240 6.90 4.35 18.31
CA PHE A 240 8.13 4.16 19.08
C PHE A 240 8.04 2.95 20.02
N ASN A 241 9.07 2.11 20.00
CA ASN A 241 9.23 0.96 20.88
C ASN A 241 10.59 1.07 21.59
N GLU A 242 10.57 1.05 22.93
CA GLU A 242 11.78 1.14 23.74
C GLU A 242 12.68 -0.09 23.60
N THR A 243 12.20 -1.23 23.10
CA THR A 243 13.08 -2.40 22.87
C THR A 243 13.99 -2.23 21.65
N GLU A 244 13.68 -1.29 20.74
CA GLU A 244 14.49 -0.99 19.55
C GLU A 244 15.71 -0.12 19.89
N GLN A 245 16.55 -0.59 20.81
CA GLN A 245 17.72 0.13 21.30
C GLN A 245 18.75 0.41 20.18
N PRO A 246 19.64 1.41 20.36
CA PRO A 246 20.65 1.76 19.37
C PRO A 246 21.49 0.56 18.87
N GLU A 247 21.77 -0.43 19.71
CA GLU A 247 22.52 -1.63 19.33
C GLU A 247 21.82 -2.44 18.23
N CYS A 248 20.50 -2.56 18.31
CA CYS A 248 19.65 -3.25 17.34
C CYS A 248 19.64 -2.46 16.00
N VAL A 249 19.45 -1.15 16.09
CA VAL A 249 19.50 -0.26 14.92
C VAL A 249 20.88 -0.31 14.24
N GLN A 250 21.96 -0.38 15.03
CA GLN A 250 23.32 -0.47 14.52
C GLN A 250 23.56 -1.72 13.66
N GLN A 251 22.96 -2.87 14.00
CA GLN A 251 23.06 -4.08 13.17
C GLN A 251 22.55 -3.86 11.75
N ILE A 252 21.45 -3.12 11.60
CA ILE A 252 20.85 -2.78 10.31
C ILE A 252 21.75 -1.82 9.53
N LEU A 253 22.39 -0.87 10.24
CA LEU A 253 23.21 0.18 9.63
C LEU A 253 24.62 -0.28 9.25
N ASN A 254 25.13 -1.37 9.84
CA ASN A 254 26.49 -1.87 9.62
C ASN A 254 26.84 -2.14 8.13
N ILE A 255 25.83 -2.47 7.32
CA ILE A 255 25.97 -2.74 5.88
C ILE A 255 25.74 -1.50 5.00
N THR A 256 25.69 -0.31 5.60
CA THR A 256 25.36 0.95 4.91
C THR A 256 26.42 2.03 5.17
N PHE A 257 26.31 3.14 4.45
CA PHE A 257 27.10 4.36 4.70
C PHE A 257 26.86 4.96 6.11
N MET A 258 25.74 4.60 6.76
CA MET A 258 25.35 5.05 8.10
C MET A 258 25.93 4.17 9.23
N LYS A 259 26.90 3.29 8.96
CA LYS A 259 27.48 2.42 9.99
C LYS A 259 28.31 3.14 11.08
N GLY A 260 28.75 4.35 10.79
CA GLY A 260 29.73 5.08 11.62
C GLY A 260 29.11 6.10 12.55
N GLU A 261 29.93 7.08 12.93
CA GLU A 261 29.52 8.23 13.74
C GLU A 261 29.56 9.52 12.94
N VAL A 262 28.81 10.51 13.41
CA VAL A 262 28.78 11.87 12.88
C VAL A 262 29.08 12.87 13.99
N GLN A 263 29.78 13.93 13.63
CA GLN A 263 30.03 15.08 14.51
C GLN A 263 28.74 15.88 14.68
N ILE A 264 28.34 16.13 15.93
CA ILE A 264 27.14 16.89 16.27
C ILE A 264 27.50 18.31 16.70
N ASP A 265 28.62 18.44 17.42
CA ASP A 265 29.26 19.70 17.78
C ASP A 265 30.79 19.52 17.84
N GLU A 266 31.52 20.58 18.23
CA GLU A 266 32.99 20.61 18.23
C GLU A 266 33.66 19.49 19.04
N ASN A 267 32.97 18.91 20.03
CA ASN A 267 33.55 17.93 20.95
C ASN A 267 32.73 16.64 21.07
N THR A 268 31.65 16.48 20.30
CA THR A 268 30.69 15.39 20.47
C THR A 268 30.41 14.68 19.15
N THR A 269 30.68 13.37 19.11
CA THR A 269 30.18 12.48 18.08
C THR A 269 28.99 11.66 18.58
N LYS A 270 28.11 11.28 17.66
CA LYS A 270 27.08 10.26 17.89
C LYS A 270 27.05 9.27 16.74
N SER A 271 26.78 8.00 17.05
CA SER A 271 26.45 7.02 16.01
C SER A 271 25.14 7.40 15.32
N TYR A 272 25.00 7.01 14.05
CA TYR A 272 23.70 7.14 13.37
C TYR A 272 22.62 6.36 14.10
N ALA A 273 22.94 5.20 14.67
CA ALA A 273 22.00 4.39 15.42
C ALA A 273 21.41 5.16 16.62
N THR A 274 22.24 5.86 17.39
CA THR A 274 21.77 6.73 18.48
C THR A 274 20.93 7.88 17.95
N LEU A 275 21.28 8.47 16.81
CA LEU A 275 20.48 9.53 16.19
C LEU A 275 19.09 9.05 15.76
N PHE A 276 18.98 7.86 15.17
CA PHE A 276 17.69 7.27 14.81
C PHE A 276 16.86 6.91 16.03
N TYR A 277 17.48 6.41 17.10
CA TYR A 277 16.79 6.14 18.36
C TYR A 277 16.23 7.42 19.00
N GLU A 278 17.05 8.48 19.08
CA GLU A 278 16.60 9.79 19.57
C GLU A 278 15.52 10.41 18.67
N ALA A 279 15.64 10.27 17.35
CA ALA A 279 14.62 10.73 16.40
C ALA A 279 13.31 9.97 16.58
N GLY A 280 13.39 8.65 16.78
CA GLY A 280 12.23 7.81 17.07
C GLY A 280 11.53 8.19 18.36
N GLN A 281 12.28 8.43 19.44
CA GLN A 281 11.74 8.96 20.69
C GLN A 281 11.02 10.30 20.49
N GLN A 282 11.67 11.24 19.79
CA GLN A 282 11.11 12.57 19.58
C GLN A 282 9.85 12.54 18.71
N ALA A 283 9.85 11.71 17.66
CA ALA A 283 8.75 11.59 16.71
C ALA A 283 7.71 10.54 17.11
N GLN A 284 7.90 9.84 18.23
CA GLN A 284 7.08 8.70 18.67
C GLN A 284 6.94 7.63 17.57
N THR A 285 8.03 7.35 16.85
CA THR A 285 8.10 6.43 15.70
C THR A 285 9.22 5.40 15.88
N SER A 286 9.05 4.19 15.35
CA SER A 286 10.03 3.09 15.41
C SER A 286 11.41 3.52 14.88
N PRO A 287 12.48 3.47 15.70
CA PRO A 287 13.85 3.74 15.27
C PRO A 287 14.31 2.88 14.09
N ILE A 288 13.93 1.60 14.08
CA ILE A 288 14.24 0.67 13.00
C ILE A 288 13.53 1.07 11.72
N PHE A 289 12.24 1.39 11.79
CA PHE A 289 11.50 1.87 10.61
C PHE A 289 12.16 3.11 10.02
N LEU A 290 12.55 4.09 10.84
CA LEU A 290 13.24 5.30 10.37
C LEU A 290 14.57 4.98 9.70
N ALA A 291 15.39 4.12 10.31
CA ALA A 291 16.68 3.70 9.77
C ALA A 291 16.54 2.95 8.42
N VAL A 292 15.60 2.01 8.35
CA VAL A 292 15.31 1.24 7.14
C VAL A 292 14.77 2.16 6.05
N LYS A 293 13.88 3.10 6.39
CA LYS A 293 13.36 4.06 5.42
C LYS A 293 14.48 4.94 4.87
N ALA A 294 15.32 5.53 5.72
CA ALA A 294 16.46 6.31 5.27
C ALA A 294 17.41 5.50 4.35
N ARG A 295 17.69 4.24 4.69
CA ARG A 295 18.47 3.34 3.83
C ARG A 295 17.84 3.14 2.46
N ASN A 296 16.53 2.91 2.40
CA ASN A 296 15.82 2.68 1.14
C ASN A 296 15.80 3.93 0.26
N GLU A 297 15.62 5.10 0.86
CA GLU A 297 15.60 6.38 0.16
C GLU A 297 16.99 6.77 -0.37
N GLN A 298 18.05 6.47 0.37
CA GLN A 298 19.41 6.92 0.04
C GLN A 298 20.26 5.84 -0.64
N GLY A 299 19.84 4.58 -0.59
CA GLY A 299 20.65 3.44 -0.97
C GLY A 299 21.74 3.11 0.05
N VAL A 300 22.31 1.91 -0.06
CA VAL A 300 23.33 1.40 0.89
C VAL A 300 24.61 2.23 0.92
N ASN A 301 24.96 2.89 -0.19
CA ASN A 301 26.16 3.71 -0.32
C ASN A 301 25.91 5.21 -0.08
N GLY A 302 24.67 5.60 0.23
CA GLY A 302 24.26 6.99 0.32
C GLY A 302 24.06 7.64 -1.05
N SER A 303 23.59 8.89 -1.02
CA SER A 303 23.25 9.65 -2.21
C SER A 303 23.73 11.11 -2.11
N ALA A 304 23.53 11.86 -3.20
CA ALA A 304 23.78 13.29 -3.24
C ALA A 304 22.96 14.10 -2.21
N ALA A 305 21.87 13.55 -1.68
CA ALA A 305 21.04 14.21 -0.69
C ALA A 305 21.61 14.14 0.74
N VAL A 306 22.65 13.33 0.99
CA VAL A 306 23.16 13.05 2.35
C VAL A 306 24.66 13.24 2.52
N ASP A 307 25.39 13.61 1.48
CA ASP A 307 26.84 13.81 1.55
C ASP A 307 27.28 15.26 1.81
N GLY A 308 26.32 16.19 1.97
CA GLY A 308 26.58 17.60 2.29
C GLY A 308 27.26 18.39 1.15
N ARG A 309 27.27 17.85 -0.07
CA ARG A 309 27.94 18.45 -1.23
C ARG A 309 27.48 19.88 -1.51
N GLU A 310 28.39 20.64 -2.12
CA GLU A 310 28.07 21.95 -2.66
C GLU A 310 27.34 21.84 -4.02
N PHE A 311 26.30 22.63 -4.23
CA PHE A 311 25.67 22.81 -5.54
C PHE A 311 25.07 24.21 -5.71
N GLU A 312 25.00 24.66 -6.95
CA GLU A 312 24.34 25.92 -7.31
C GLU A 312 22.93 25.67 -7.88
N HIS A 313 21.98 26.51 -7.48
CA HIS A 313 20.66 26.60 -8.10
C HIS A 313 20.18 28.06 -8.09
N ASN A 314 19.83 28.59 -9.27
CA ASN A 314 19.37 29.97 -9.48
C ASN A 314 20.30 31.04 -8.87
N GLY A 315 21.63 30.86 -9.00
CA GLY A 315 22.63 31.80 -8.47
C GLY A 315 22.85 31.72 -6.96
N VAL A 316 22.23 30.76 -6.27
CA VAL A 316 22.44 30.49 -4.84
C VAL A 316 23.24 29.21 -4.68
N ILE A 317 24.32 29.28 -3.89
CA ILE A 317 25.17 28.13 -3.55
C ILE A 317 24.66 27.53 -2.23
N TYR A 318 24.41 26.22 -2.26
CA TYR A 318 23.99 25.42 -1.11
C TYR A 318 25.12 24.47 -0.74
N SER A 319 25.44 24.34 0.55
CA SER A 319 26.43 23.39 1.08
C SER A 319 26.04 22.95 2.48
N ASN A 320 26.49 21.76 2.90
CA ASN A 320 26.17 21.17 4.20
C ASN A 320 24.66 21.08 4.49
N ILE A 321 23.85 20.79 3.48
CA ILE A 321 22.41 20.53 3.63
C ILE A 321 22.16 19.05 3.40
N TYR A 322 21.27 18.45 4.20
CA TYR A 322 21.02 17.02 4.22
C TYR A 322 19.52 16.72 4.13
N ASN A 323 19.15 15.63 3.48
CA ASN A 323 17.78 15.12 3.39
C ASN A 323 17.78 13.58 3.34
N PHE A 324 17.71 12.95 4.52
CA PHE A 324 17.80 11.49 4.65
C PHE A 324 16.58 10.72 4.13
N TYR A 325 15.44 11.39 3.95
CA TYR A 325 14.18 10.74 3.58
C TYR A 325 13.62 11.22 2.24
N ASN A 326 14.44 11.88 1.41
CA ASN A 326 14.03 12.44 0.11
C ASN A 326 12.76 13.32 0.17
N ILE A 327 12.54 14.01 1.29
CA ILE A 327 11.36 14.83 1.52
C ILE A 327 11.36 15.99 0.51
N HIS A 328 10.27 16.14 -0.25
CA HIS A 328 10.13 17.10 -1.36
C HIS A 328 11.12 16.89 -2.54
N ALA A 329 11.73 15.71 -2.68
CA ALA A 329 12.59 15.38 -3.82
C ALA A 329 11.76 14.87 -5.04
N TYR A 330 10.91 15.71 -5.60
CA TYR A 330 10.03 15.33 -6.71
C TYR A 330 10.70 15.47 -8.09
N SER A 331 10.45 14.49 -8.96
CA SER A 331 10.64 14.48 -10.43
C SER A 331 12.06 14.68 -11.01
N GLY A 332 12.40 13.88 -12.03
CA GLY A 332 13.59 14.06 -12.87
C GLY A 332 14.92 13.61 -12.25
N LYS A 333 15.97 13.55 -13.08
CA LYS A 333 17.32 13.06 -12.69
C LYS A 333 18.03 13.89 -11.62
N GLN A 334 17.49 15.06 -11.26
CA GLN A 334 18.05 15.97 -10.24
C GLN A 334 17.07 16.24 -9.09
N SER A 335 16.07 15.37 -8.88
CA SER A 335 15.05 15.52 -7.84
C SER A 335 15.63 15.75 -6.43
N TRP A 336 16.81 15.17 -6.14
CA TRP A 336 17.56 15.39 -4.89
C TRP A 336 17.87 16.87 -4.62
N LYS A 337 18.10 17.70 -5.66
CA LYS A 337 18.31 19.15 -5.49
C LYS A 337 17.07 19.84 -4.95
N ASN A 338 15.88 19.46 -5.44
CA ASN A 338 14.61 20.03 -4.95
C ASN A 338 14.43 19.71 -3.46
N GLY A 339 14.74 18.48 -3.06
CA GLY A 339 14.72 18.05 -1.66
C GLY A 339 15.73 18.82 -0.80
N LEU A 340 16.94 19.10 -1.30
CA LEU A 340 17.94 19.89 -0.57
C LEU A 340 17.56 21.38 -0.50
N ILE A 341 16.97 21.95 -1.55
CA ILE A 341 16.46 23.33 -1.53
C ILE A 341 15.33 23.47 -0.51
N TYR A 342 14.44 22.48 -0.42
CA TYR A 342 13.42 22.44 0.64
C TYR A 342 14.08 22.35 2.03
N ALA A 343 15.06 21.48 2.20
CA ALA A 343 15.78 21.28 3.45
C ALA A 343 16.57 22.53 3.91
N ALA A 344 17.02 23.36 2.97
CA ALA A 344 17.79 24.58 3.24
C ALA A 344 16.96 25.79 3.69
N LYS A 345 15.63 25.75 3.51
CA LYS A 345 14.73 26.85 3.89
C LYS A 345 14.39 26.78 5.37
N GLU A 346 14.41 27.91 6.07
CA GLU A 346 13.83 28.04 7.41
C GLU A 346 12.36 27.58 7.41
N GLY A 347 11.95 26.82 8.43
CA GLY A 347 10.56 26.37 8.57
C GLY A 347 10.34 25.25 9.58
N SER A 348 9.17 24.60 9.47
CA SER A 348 8.78 23.48 10.34
C SER A 348 9.77 22.31 10.27
N TYR A 349 9.68 21.43 11.28
CA TYR A 349 10.49 20.21 11.40
C TYR A 349 11.99 20.46 11.58
N GLY A 350 12.35 21.53 12.28
CA GLY A 350 13.75 21.83 12.62
C GLY A 350 14.61 22.22 11.41
N ARG A 351 14.00 22.70 10.32
CA ARG A 351 14.75 23.24 9.18
C ARG A 351 15.31 24.63 9.50
N PRO A 352 16.47 25.00 8.93
CA PRO A 352 17.22 24.30 7.90
C PRO A 352 17.94 23.06 8.42
N TRP A 353 17.91 21.98 7.63
CA TRP A 353 18.61 20.72 7.91
C TRP A 353 20.08 20.82 7.52
N ASN A 354 20.79 21.74 8.18
CA ASN A 354 22.20 22.03 7.94
C ASN A 354 23.17 21.14 8.76
N THR A 355 22.64 20.11 9.41
CA THR A 355 23.40 19.03 10.04
C THR A 355 22.67 17.71 9.81
N ILE A 356 23.42 16.61 9.87
CA ILE A 356 22.87 15.26 9.73
C ILE A 356 21.81 14.99 10.81
N GLU A 357 22.08 15.37 12.07
CA GLU A 357 21.12 15.23 13.17
C GLU A 357 19.79 15.95 12.88
N LYS A 358 19.84 17.20 12.43
CA LYS A 358 18.61 17.96 12.12
C LYS A 358 17.82 17.30 10.99
N SER A 359 18.49 16.78 9.97
CA SER A 359 17.83 16.09 8.87
C SER A 359 17.14 14.79 9.31
N ILE A 360 17.81 13.98 10.12
CA ILE A 360 17.26 12.72 10.63
C ILE A 360 16.08 12.98 11.57
N LYS A 361 16.24 13.87 12.56
CA LYS A 361 15.18 14.21 13.53
C LYS A 361 14.02 14.96 12.88
N GLY A 362 14.32 15.94 12.04
CA GLY A 362 13.33 16.72 11.32
C GLY A 362 12.51 15.89 10.34
N GLY A 363 13.18 15.03 9.56
CA GLY A 363 12.49 14.13 8.65
C GLY A 363 11.64 13.08 9.37
N ALA A 364 12.10 12.57 10.52
CA ALA A 364 11.29 11.68 11.36
C ALA A 364 9.99 12.35 11.84
N LEU A 365 10.06 13.61 12.30
CA LEU A 365 8.87 14.38 12.67
C LEU A 365 7.91 14.58 11.50
N TRP A 366 8.43 14.83 10.29
CA TRP A 366 7.61 14.97 9.08
C TRP A 366 6.88 13.67 8.73
N ILE A 367 7.58 12.52 8.84
CA ILE A 367 6.98 11.19 8.61
C ILE A 367 5.90 10.90 9.66
N ALA A 368 6.19 11.17 10.93
CA ALA A 368 5.25 10.95 12.03
C ALA A 368 3.98 11.78 11.83
N ASP A 369 4.10 13.08 11.56
CA ASP A 369 2.95 13.97 11.34
C ASP A 369 2.15 13.60 10.09
N GLY A 370 2.84 13.19 9.03
CA GLY A 370 2.21 12.79 7.77
C GLY A 370 1.36 11.53 7.87
N TYR A 371 1.82 10.53 8.63
CA TYR A 371 1.30 9.16 8.60
C TYR A 371 0.95 8.61 10.00
N ILE A 372 1.96 8.48 10.88
CA ILE A 372 1.83 7.78 12.16
C ILE A 372 0.79 8.46 13.07
N ASN A 373 0.90 9.78 13.24
CA ASN A 373 0.01 10.59 14.08
C ASN A 373 -1.43 10.68 13.53
N LYS A 374 -1.63 10.31 12.26
CA LYS A 374 -2.96 10.23 11.64
C LYS A 374 -3.60 8.84 11.81
N GLY A 375 -2.96 7.92 12.52
CA GLY A 375 -3.44 6.54 12.69
C GLY A 375 -3.03 5.59 11.56
N GLN A 376 -2.14 6.01 10.64
CA GLN A 376 -1.52 5.12 9.65
C GLN A 376 -0.22 4.53 10.19
N ASP A 377 -0.32 3.88 11.35
CA ASP A 377 0.82 3.41 12.14
C ASP A 377 1.27 1.98 11.81
N THR A 378 0.92 1.46 10.64
CA THR A 378 1.46 0.23 10.04
C THR A 378 1.70 0.44 8.55
N LEU A 379 2.56 -0.37 7.93
CA LEU A 379 2.78 -0.33 6.47
C LEU A 379 1.47 -0.60 5.71
N TYR A 380 0.65 -1.52 6.22
CA TYR A 380 -0.68 -1.80 5.67
C TYR A 380 -1.58 -0.56 5.71
N TYR A 381 -1.66 0.16 6.84
CA TYR A 381 -2.48 1.36 6.96
C TYR A 381 -1.95 2.52 6.10
N GLN A 382 -0.65 2.61 5.89
CA GLN A 382 -0.07 3.59 4.97
C GLN A 382 -0.42 3.29 3.50
N LYS A 383 -0.50 2.01 3.11
CA LYS A 383 -0.92 1.62 1.75
C LYS A 383 -2.41 1.78 1.53
N TYR A 384 -3.23 1.15 2.37
CA TYR A 384 -4.68 1.04 2.12
C TYR A 384 -5.49 2.17 2.74
N ASN A 385 -4.94 2.85 3.74
CA ASN A 385 -5.56 3.96 4.44
C ASN A 385 -6.99 3.64 4.94
N CYS A 386 -7.17 2.43 5.50
CA CYS A 386 -8.42 2.01 6.11
C CYS A 386 -8.62 2.57 7.53
N ALA A 387 -7.60 3.19 8.13
CA ALA A 387 -7.66 3.74 9.48
C ALA A 387 -8.30 5.14 9.57
N THR A 388 -8.26 5.95 8.49
CA THR A 388 -8.74 7.36 8.52
C THR A 388 -10.05 7.59 7.79
N GLY A 389 -10.59 6.57 7.12
CA GLY A 389 -11.83 6.63 6.33
C GLY A 389 -11.75 7.52 5.07
N LYS A 390 -10.59 8.09 4.76
CA LYS A 390 -10.44 9.09 3.68
C LYS A 390 -9.84 8.54 2.39
N TYR A 391 -9.20 7.36 2.39
CA TYR A 391 -8.70 6.63 1.22
C TYR A 391 -7.79 7.40 0.21
N TRP A 392 -7.45 8.69 0.40
CA TRP A 392 -6.70 9.51 -0.56
C TRP A 392 -5.24 9.81 -0.17
N HIS A 393 -4.84 9.49 1.07
CA HIS A 393 -3.46 9.65 1.56
C HIS A 393 -2.73 8.31 1.61
N GLN A 394 -2.53 7.68 0.45
CA GLN A 394 -1.80 6.41 0.32
C GLN A 394 -0.33 6.67 0.05
N TYR A 395 0.53 5.91 0.73
CA TYR A 395 1.98 6.03 0.59
C TYR A 395 2.50 5.53 -0.76
N ALA A 396 1.80 4.58 -1.41
CA ALA A 396 2.21 4.00 -2.68
C ALA A 396 1.02 3.57 -3.54
N THR A 397 1.19 3.66 -4.87
CA THR A 397 0.26 3.12 -5.87
C THR A 397 0.43 1.61 -6.06
N ASN A 398 1.63 1.07 -5.82
CA ASN A 398 1.89 -0.37 -5.89
C ASN A 398 1.02 -1.14 -4.88
N VAL A 399 0.12 -2.00 -5.39
CA VAL A 399 -0.80 -2.83 -4.57
C VAL A 399 -0.05 -3.75 -3.61
N ARG A 400 1.18 -4.15 -3.94
CA ARG A 400 2.02 -5.06 -3.13
C ARG A 400 2.91 -4.33 -2.12
N ALA A 401 2.86 -2.99 -2.02
CA ALA A 401 3.85 -2.22 -1.26
C ALA A 401 3.96 -2.70 0.19
N ALA A 402 2.84 -2.76 0.92
CA ALA A 402 2.80 -3.21 2.31
C ALA A 402 3.36 -4.63 2.50
N PHE A 403 3.00 -5.55 1.60
CA PHE A 403 3.50 -6.92 1.57
C PHE A 403 5.04 -6.97 1.37
N SER A 404 5.54 -6.29 0.33
CA SER A 404 6.98 -6.31 0.01
C SER A 404 7.83 -5.61 1.06
N GLU A 405 7.35 -4.47 1.59
CA GLU A 405 8.04 -3.71 2.62
C GLU A 405 7.96 -4.43 3.97
N GLY A 406 6.86 -5.13 4.27
CA GLY A 406 6.71 -5.99 5.44
C GLY A 406 7.74 -7.12 5.48
N ARG A 407 7.91 -7.86 4.38
CA ARG A 407 8.95 -8.91 4.28
C ARG A 407 10.38 -8.36 4.47
N MET A 408 10.62 -7.16 3.94
CA MET A 408 11.89 -6.47 4.18
C MET A 408 12.02 -6.07 5.65
N MET A 409 10.94 -5.63 6.30
CA MET A 409 10.93 -5.30 7.73
C MET A 409 11.28 -6.54 8.58
N TYR A 410 10.63 -7.69 8.35
CA TYR A 410 11.00 -8.96 8.98
C TYR A 410 12.50 -9.26 8.85
N THR A 411 13.06 -9.13 7.64
CA THR A 411 14.48 -9.37 7.38
C THR A 411 15.38 -8.45 8.23
N ASN A 412 14.98 -7.19 8.44
CA ASN A 412 15.73 -6.26 9.29
C ASN A 412 15.59 -6.57 10.78
N TYR A 413 14.41 -6.96 11.25
CA TYR A 413 14.21 -7.35 12.65
C TYR A 413 14.96 -8.63 13.00
N ARG A 414 15.00 -9.59 12.07
CA ARG A 414 15.85 -10.79 12.16
C ARG A 414 17.34 -10.44 12.20
N LEU A 415 17.78 -9.49 11.35
CA LEU A 415 19.17 -9.03 11.35
C LEU A 415 19.53 -8.28 12.64
N ALA A 416 18.57 -7.55 13.21
CA ALA A 416 18.72 -6.83 14.46
C ALA A 416 18.64 -7.73 15.71
N ASP A 417 18.35 -9.03 15.54
CA ASP A 417 18.23 -10.03 16.60
C ASP A 417 17.18 -9.68 17.67
N ILE A 418 16.02 -9.17 17.22
CA ILE A 418 14.91 -8.73 18.09
C ILE A 418 13.56 -9.34 17.71
N LEU A 419 13.56 -10.46 16.98
CA LEU A 419 12.31 -11.16 16.68
C LEU A 419 11.61 -11.66 17.95
N GLU A 420 12.37 -12.04 18.98
CA GLU A 420 11.84 -12.57 20.23
C GLU A 420 11.33 -11.49 21.20
N GLU A 421 11.45 -10.21 20.84
CA GLU A 421 10.96 -9.09 21.65
C GLU A 421 9.43 -8.95 21.58
N ALA A 422 8.87 -8.14 22.48
CA ALA A 422 7.44 -7.84 22.48
C ALA A 422 7.03 -6.93 21.30
N LEU A 423 6.89 -7.53 20.11
CA LEU A 423 6.47 -6.84 18.89
C LEU A 423 4.94 -6.74 18.83
N THR A 424 4.40 -5.55 18.59
CA THR A 424 2.95 -5.34 18.49
C THR A 424 2.51 -5.24 17.03
N PHE A 425 1.56 -6.09 16.63
CA PHE A 425 0.95 -6.10 15.31
C PHE A 425 -0.50 -5.61 15.38
N SER A 426 -0.83 -4.58 14.60
CA SER A 426 -2.18 -4.03 14.46
C SER A 426 -2.82 -4.58 13.20
N ILE A 427 -3.71 -5.56 13.35
CA ILE A 427 -4.27 -6.33 12.24
C ILE A 427 -5.68 -5.80 11.93
N PRO A 428 -5.96 -5.31 10.71
CA PRO A 428 -7.27 -4.82 10.36
C PRO A 428 -8.31 -5.95 10.28
N ILE A 429 -9.52 -5.63 10.73
CA ILE A 429 -10.70 -6.46 10.59
C ILE A 429 -11.77 -5.63 9.89
N TYR A 430 -12.23 -6.12 8.75
CA TYR A 430 -13.29 -5.50 7.98
C TYR A 430 -14.64 -6.14 8.31
N LEU A 431 -15.71 -5.37 8.16
CA LEU A 431 -17.06 -5.94 8.18
C LEU A 431 -17.29 -6.70 6.87
N GLU A 432 -18.16 -7.71 6.90
CA GLU A 432 -18.63 -8.42 5.69
C GLU A 432 -17.46 -8.92 4.81
N MET A 433 -16.42 -9.46 5.45
CA MET A 433 -15.30 -10.01 4.70
C MET A 433 -15.77 -11.17 3.82
N PRO A 434 -15.24 -11.29 2.58
CA PRO A 434 -15.48 -12.49 1.79
C PRO A 434 -14.95 -13.70 2.55
N GLU A 435 -15.53 -14.87 2.32
CA GLU A 435 -15.10 -16.11 2.96
C GLU A 435 -13.58 -16.32 2.77
N LYS A 436 -13.07 -16.08 1.56
CA LYS A 436 -11.64 -16.00 1.27
C LYS A 436 -11.36 -15.16 0.00
N THR A 437 -10.11 -14.79 -0.23
CA THR A 437 -9.60 -14.13 -1.44
C THR A 437 -8.42 -14.91 -2.03
N ALA A 438 -8.26 -14.91 -3.35
CA ALA A 438 -7.18 -15.60 -4.06
C ALA A 438 -6.71 -14.78 -5.25
N LEU A 439 -5.43 -14.96 -5.62
CA LEU A 439 -4.93 -14.37 -6.86
C LEU A 439 -5.57 -15.06 -8.08
N PRO A 440 -5.95 -14.29 -9.11
CA PRO A 440 -6.45 -14.85 -10.36
C PRO A 440 -5.35 -15.62 -11.09
N THR A 441 -5.72 -16.76 -11.68
CA THR A 441 -4.80 -17.63 -12.44
C THR A 441 -4.95 -17.48 -13.95
N GLU A 442 -6.03 -16.85 -14.41
CA GLU A 442 -6.38 -16.71 -15.82
C GLU A 442 -6.67 -15.26 -16.17
N VAL A 443 -6.38 -14.88 -17.41
CA VAL A 443 -6.72 -13.55 -17.93
C VAL A 443 -8.20 -13.55 -18.29
N VAL A 444 -8.98 -12.71 -17.60
CA VAL A 444 -10.37 -12.43 -17.97
C VAL A 444 -10.36 -11.30 -19.00
N LEU A 445 -10.54 -11.64 -20.26
CA LEU A 445 -10.71 -10.64 -21.32
C LEU A 445 -12.12 -10.03 -21.21
N PRO A 446 -12.28 -8.74 -21.56
CA PRO A 446 -13.62 -8.17 -21.63
C PRO A 446 -14.39 -8.94 -22.71
N GLU A 447 -15.65 -9.23 -22.46
CA GLU A 447 -16.50 -9.79 -23.51
C GLU A 447 -16.49 -8.77 -24.65
N VAL A 448 -16.06 -9.22 -25.83
CA VAL A 448 -16.23 -8.46 -27.06
C VAL A 448 -17.74 -8.50 -27.31
N GLU A 449 -18.46 -7.48 -26.83
CA GLU A 449 -19.82 -7.27 -27.30
C GLU A 449 -19.72 -7.09 -28.81
N GLU A 450 -20.17 -8.10 -29.57
CA GLU A 450 -20.52 -7.88 -30.97
C GLU A 450 -21.47 -6.69 -30.96
N THR A 451 -21.06 -5.60 -31.61
CA THR A 451 -21.85 -4.38 -31.68
C THR A 451 -23.19 -4.68 -32.36
N VAL A 452 -24.19 -5.06 -31.57
CA VAL A 452 -25.59 -4.93 -31.94
C VAL A 452 -25.91 -3.46 -31.71
N PRO A 453 -26.30 -2.70 -32.74
CA PRO A 453 -26.67 -1.29 -32.57
C PRO A 453 -27.81 -1.22 -31.54
N ASN A 454 -27.55 -0.65 -30.36
CA ASN A 454 -28.57 -0.50 -29.35
C ASN A 454 -29.45 0.70 -29.71
N GLU A 455 -30.70 0.44 -30.12
CA GLU A 455 -31.73 1.44 -30.47
C GLU A 455 -32.48 1.96 -29.22
N GLU A 456 -31.84 2.09 -28.06
CA GLU A 456 -32.44 2.77 -26.90
C GLU A 456 -31.88 4.20 -26.75
N TYR A 457 -32.74 5.16 -27.08
CA TYR A 457 -32.47 6.59 -27.09
C TYR A 457 -32.36 7.17 -25.68
N TYR A 458 -31.29 7.92 -25.42
CA TYR A 458 -31.11 8.71 -24.22
C TYR A 458 -32.01 9.94 -24.21
N THR A 459 -32.64 10.17 -23.05
CA THR A 459 -33.61 11.26 -22.83
C THR A 459 -33.14 12.26 -21.75
N GLY A 460 -31.87 12.16 -21.32
CA GLY A 460 -31.27 13.02 -20.30
C GLY A 460 -30.69 14.33 -20.84
N ASP A 461 -30.28 15.22 -19.93
CA ASP A 461 -29.54 16.45 -20.28
C ASP A 461 -28.04 16.21 -20.08
N LEU A 462 -27.31 16.04 -21.18
CA LEU A 462 -25.88 15.72 -21.17
C LEU A 462 -25.04 16.77 -20.41
N ILE A 463 -25.48 18.04 -20.42
CA ILE A 463 -24.77 19.11 -19.71
C ILE A 463 -24.88 18.91 -18.21
N LEU A 464 -26.07 18.56 -17.72
CA LEU A 464 -26.30 18.26 -16.32
C LEU A 464 -25.54 17.01 -15.88
N ASP A 465 -25.55 15.96 -16.70
CA ASP A 465 -24.90 14.68 -16.38
C ASP A 465 -23.36 14.79 -16.35
N LEU A 466 -22.79 15.73 -17.10
CA LEU A 466 -21.36 16.05 -17.07
C LEU A 466 -20.98 17.06 -15.96
N ASP A 467 -21.92 17.44 -15.08
CA ASP A 467 -21.75 18.48 -14.07
C ASP A 467 -21.26 19.83 -14.67
N LEU A 468 -21.61 20.09 -15.94
CA LEU A 468 -21.24 21.32 -16.62
C LEU A 468 -22.24 22.43 -16.32
N GLN A 469 -21.72 23.65 -16.22
CA GLN A 469 -22.54 24.83 -16.04
C GLN A 469 -22.74 25.52 -17.39
N ASN A 470 -23.98 25.84 -17.74
CA ASN A 470 -24.31 26.57 -18.96
C ASN A 470 -24.76 27.98 -18.62
N ASP A 471 -23.94 28.97 -19.00
CA ASP A 471 -24.35 30.37 -19.01
C ASP A 471 -24.46 30.90 -20.44
N SER A 472 -25.70 30.98 -20.92
CA SER A 472 -26.04 31.59 -22.20
C SER A 472 -25.27 31.00 -23.38
N GLY A 473 -25.12 29.67 -23.41
CA GLY A 473 -24.39 28.93 -24.46
C GLY A 473 -22.89 28.78 -24.22
N HIS A 474 -22.40 29.19 -23.05
CA HIS A 474 -21.01 29.02 -22.63
C HIS A 474 -20.93 27.96 -21.54
N LEU A 475 -20.18 26.90 -21.79
CA LEU A 475 -20.03 25.78 -20.87
C LEU A 475 -18.75 25.95 -20.05
N THR A 476 -18.88 25.88 -18.73
CA THR A 476 -17.77 25.84 -17.76
C THR A 476 -17.87 24.59 -16.89
N GLY A 477 -16.86 24.31 -16.07
CA GLY A 477 -16.81 23.09 -15.24
C GLY A 477 -15.99 21.94 -15.83
N PHE A 478 -15.31 22.15 -16.97
CA PHE A 478 -14.39 21.16 -17.54
C PHE A 478 -13.11 21.08 -16.70
N ASP A 479 -12.58 19.87 -16.51
CA ASP A 479 -11.28 19.70 -15.86
C ASP A 479 -10.16 20.37 -16.67
N ILE A 480 -9.26 21.07 -15.97
CA ILE A 480 -8.14 21.76 -16.61
C ILE A 480 -7.23 20.71 -17.29
N GLY A 481 -7.00 20.88 -18.59
CA GLY A 481 -6.17 19.98 -19.39
C GLY A 481 -6.86 18.71 -19.88
N ILE A 482 -8.18 18.56 -19.68
CA ILE A 482 -8.94 17.44 -20.23
C ILE A 482 -8.82 17.41 -21.76
N SER A 483 -8.53 16.25 -22.35
CA SER A 483 -8.52 16.08 -23.81
C SER A 483 -9.90 15.81 -24.38
N TYR A 484 -10.07 16.07 -25.68
CA TYR A 484 -11.31 15.72 -26.39
C TYR A 484 -11.61 14.22 -26.27
N GLN A 485 -10.62 13.34 -26.37
CA GLN A 485 -10.81 11.89 -26.18
C GLN A 485 -11.25 11.56 -24.74
N GLN A 486 -10.71 12.25 -23.73
CA GLN A 486 -11.12 12.03 -22.35
C GLN A 486 -12.57 12.46 -22.11
N LEU A 487 -13.01 13.56 -22.72
CA LEU A 487 -14.43 13.95 -22.68
C LEU A 487 -15.31 12.92 -23.41
N LEU A 488 -14.92 12.46 -24.59
CA LEU A 488 -15.65 11.40 -25.31
C LEU A 488 -15.78 10.14 -24.45
N ASN A 489 -14.69 9.72 -23.80
CA ASN A 489 -14.70 8.56 -22.93
C ASN A 489 -15.68 8.74 -21.76
N ARG A 490 -15.80 9.94 -21.16
CA ARG A 490 -16.79 10.22 -20.11
C ARG A 490 -18.22 10.05 -20.62
N ILE A 491 -18.50 10.55 -21.82
CA ILE A 491 -19.84 10.48 -22.43
C ILE A 491 -20.18 9.02 -22.80
N THR A 492 -19.21 8.27 -23.33
CA THR A 492 -19.36 6.84 -23.62
C THR A 492 -19.62 6.04 -22.34
N LEU A 493 -18.91 6.33 -21.25
CA LEU A 493 -19.11 5.66 -19.95
C LEU A 493 -20.50 5.88 -19.37
N MET A 494 -21.12 7.03 -19.63
CA MET A 494 -22.50 7.33 -19.22
C MET A 494 -23.55 6.58 -20.04
N ASN A 495 -23.15 5.85 -21.09
CA ASN A 495 -24.01 5.11 -22.01
C ASN A 495 -25.17 5.96 -22.56
N THR A 496 -24.90 7.26 -22.80
CA THR A 496 -25.93 8.20 -23.26
C THR A 496 -26.25 8.01 -24.74
N GLY A 497 -25.47 7.28 -25.53
CA GLY A 497 -25.67 7.23 -27.00
C GLY A 497 -25.59 8.60 -27.70
N VAL A 498 -25.26 9.68 -26.97
CA VAL A 498 -25.16 11.04 -27.50
C VAL A 498 -23.81 11.19 -28.17
N ASN A 499 -23.83 11.62 -29.43
CA ASN A 499 -22.62 11.93 -30.16
C ASN A 499 -22.26 13.40 -29.92
N ILE A 500 -20.98 13.66 -29.69
CA ILE A 500 -20.46 15.03 -29.68
C ILE A 500 -19.37 15.19 -30.73
N ARG A 501 -19.18 16.43 -31.18
CA ARG A 501 -18.04 16.86 -31.99
C ARG A 501 -17.45 18.12 -31.39
N ILE A 502 -16.13 18.22 -31.39
CA ILE A 502 -15.45 19.45 -30.95
C ILE A 502 -14.74 20.07 -32.14
N GLU A 503 -15.06 21.33 -32.40
CA GLU A 503 -14.49 22.10 -33.49
C GLU A 503 -13.71 23.31 -32.98
N ARG A 504 -12.62 23.63 -33.68
CA ARG A 504 -11.90 24.89 -33.54
C ARG A 504 -11.79 25.55 -34.90
N LYS A 505 -12.28 26.79 -35.01
CA LYS A 505 -12.23 27.58 -36.26
C LYS A 505 -12.84 26.85 -37.47
N GLY A 506 -13.89 26.05 -37.24
CA GLY A 506 -14.64 25.32 -38.28
C GLY A 506 -13.98 24.02 -38.76
N ALA A 507 -12.98 23.52 -38.04
CA ALA A 507 -12.40 22.19 -38.28
C ALA A 507 -12.50 21.34 -37.00
N GLU A 508 -12.78 20.04 -37.15
CA GLU A 508 -12.80 19.12 -36.02
C GLU A 508 -11.41 19.05 -35.37
N LYS A 509 -11.40 19.15 -34.04
CA LYS A 509 -10.19 19.15 -33.23
C LYS A 509 -9.68 17.72 -33.07
N SER A 510 -8.36 17.55 -33.07
CA SER A 510 -7.76 16.23 -32.82
C SER A 510 -8.14 15.73 -31.42
N LYS A 511 -8.52 14.44 -31.32
CA LYS A 511 -8.99 13.82 -30.07
C LYS A 511 -7.93 13.84 -28.96
N ASP A 512 -6.64 13.85 -29.32
CA ASP A 512 -5.53 13.87 -28.37
C ASP A 512 -5.24 15.25 -27.76
N LEU A 513 -5.83 16.33 -28.31
CA LEU A 513 -5.55 17.69 -27.85
C LEU A 513 -6.44 18.09 -26.66
N PRO A 514 -5.93 18.90 -25.72
CA PRO A 514 -6.71 19.44 -24.61
C PRO A 514 -7.84 20.32 -25.14
N LEU A 515 -8.99 20.31 -24.46
CA LEU A 515 -10.03 21.31 -24.66
C LEU A 515 -9.48 22.68 -24.31
N SER A 516 -9.91 23.69 -25.05
CA SER A 516 -9.45 25.04 -24.83
C SER A 516 -10.55 26.07 -25.01
N THR A 517 -10.39 27.20 -24.34
CA THR A 517 -11.35 28.30 -24.36
C THR A 517 -11.61 28.74 -25.81
N GLY A 518 -12.89 28.78 -26.18
CA GLY A 518 -13.35 29.09 -27.53
C GLY A 518 -13.37 27.91 -28.50
N ASP A 519 -13.20 26.67 -28.02
CA ASP A 519 -13.65 25.49 -28.77
C ASP A 519 -15.18 25.47 -28.84
N ALA A 520 -15.73 24.95 -29.93
CA ALA A 520 -17.16 24.71 -30.11
C ALA A 520 -17.46 23.25 -29.79
N LEU A 521 -18.18 22.99 -28.70
CA LEU A 521 -18.75 21.68 -28.38
C LEU A 521 -20.11 21.56 -29.05
N ILE A 522 -20.22 20.65 -30.00
CA ILE A 522 -21.44 20.37 -30.76
C ILE A 522 -22.02 19.06 -30.22
N ILE A 523 -23.18 19.15 -29.59
CA ILE A 523 -23.97 17.99 -29.16
C ILE A 523 -24.90 17.62 -30.30
N ILE A 524 -24.80 16.39 -30.78
CA ILE A 524 -25.57 15.84 -31.90
C ILE A 524 -26.66 14.96 -31.29
N GLY A 525 -27.87 15.53 -31.18
CA GLY A 525 -29.07 14.82 -30.74
C GLY A 525 -30.10 14.66 -31.86
N ASP A 526 -31.24 14.03 -31.56
CA ASP A 526 -32.29 13.75 -32.54
C ASP A 526 -32.98 15.02 -33.09
N GLU A 527 -33.01 16.10 -32.30
CA GLU A 527 -33.59 17.40 -32.70
C GLU A 527 -32.60 18.27 -33.52
N GLY A 528 -31.37 17.80 -33.71
CA GLY A 528 -30.31 18.47 -34.47
C GLY A 528 -29.05 18.74 -33.65
N GLU A 529 -28.17 19.57 -34.22
CA GLU A 529 -26.92 19.97 -33.60
C GLU A 529 -27.15 21.17 -32.66
N SER A 530 -26.75 21.02 -31.39
CA SER A 530 -26.69 22.12 -30.42
C SER A 530 -25.23 22.51 -30.18
N THR A 531 -24.89 23.78 -30.47
CA THR A 531 -23.51 24.26 -30.36
C THR A 531 -23.33 25.11 -29.11
N TYR A 532 -22.31 24.77 -28.33
CA TYR A 532 -21.90 25.47 -27.13
C TYR A 532 -20.45 25.91 -27.22
N THR A 533 -20.09 27.01 -26.56
CA THR A 533 -18.71 27.48 -26.47
C THR A 533 -18.08 26.96 -25.19
N VAL A 534 -16.95 26.25 -25.31
CA VAL A 534 -16.16 25.79 -24.16
C VAL A 534 -15.43 26.99 -23.55
N ILE A 535 -15.54 27.14 -22.23
CA ILE A 535 -14.79 28.10 -21.42
C ILE A 535 -14.02 27.33 -20.36
N ILE A 536 -12.69 27.37 -20.45
CA ILE A 536 -11.79 26.90 -19.41
C ILE A 536 -11.36 28.13 -18.60
N LYS A 537 -11.80 28.24 -17.35
CA LYS A 537 -11.45 29.38 -16.50
C LYS A 537 -9.93 29.41 -16.32
N GLY A 538 -9.33 30.57 -16.61
CA GLY A 538 -7.89 30.79 -16.59
C GLY A 538 -7.16 30.61 -17.93
N ASP A 539 -7.72 29.89 -18.90
CA ASP A 539 -7.20 29.78 -20.27
C ASP A 539 -7.83 30.91 -21.10
N ILE A 540 -7.21 32.07 -21.08
CA ILE A 540 -7.71 33.32 -21.68
C ILE A 540 -7.29 33.39 -23.14
N ASP A 541 -6.07 32.95 -23.47
CA ASP A 541 -5.59 32.94 -24.86
C ASP A 541 -6.18 31.80 -25.70
N GLY A 542 -6.79 30.81 -25.05
CA GLY A 542 -7.47 29.69 -25.69
C GLY A 542 -6.51 28.63 -26.22
N ASP A 543 -5.31 28.51 -25.67
CA ASP A 543 -4.35 27.46 -26.05
C ASP A 543 -4.59 26.12 -25.33
N GLY A 544 -5.42 26.11 -24.29
CA GLY A 544 -5.79 24.92 -23.50
C GLY A 544 -4.88 24.67 -22.30
N ILE A 545 -3.98 25.60 -22.01
CA ILE A 545 -3.04 25.56 -20.90
C ILE A 545 -3.13 26.89 -20.17
N ILE A 546 -3.40 26.84 -18.87
CA ILE A 546 -3.33 28.04 -18.04
C ILE A 546 -1.85 28.38 -17.80
N GLY A 547 -1.35 29.37 -18.54
CA GLY A 547 0.05 29.69 -18.66
C GLY A 547 0.41 31.16 -18.40
N THR A 548 1.67 31.49 -18.69
CA THR A 548 2.18 32.86 -18.51
C THR A 548 1.58 33.86 -19.50
N LEU A 549 1.06 33.38 -20.63
CA LEU A 549 0.44 34.23 -21.64
C LEU A 549 -0.95 34.70 -21.19
N ASP A 550 -1.76 33.82 -20.59
CA ASP A 550 -3.02 34.20 -19.93
C ASP A 550 -2.79 35.24 -18.85
N TYR A 551 -1.79 35.01 -18.00
CA TYR A 551 -1.40 35.97 -16.97
C TYR A 551 -1.01 37.33 -17.55
N LEU A 552 -0.31 37.35 -18.68
CA LEU A 552 0.04 38.58 -19.37
C LEU A 552 -1.18 39.28 -19.96
N ILE A 553 -2.10 38.54 -20.59
CA ILE A 553 -3.34 39.08 -21.16
C ILE A 553 -4.22 39.67 -20.06
N TYR A 554 -4.40 38.94 -18.96
CA TYR A 554 -5.13 39.41 -17.78
C TYR A 554 -4.54 40.73 -17.25
N ARG A 555 -3.21 40.80 -17.10
CA ARG A 555 -2.51 42.02 -16.67
C ARG A 555 -2.74 43.18 -17.63
N LYS A 556 -2.62 42.93 -18.94
CA LYS A 556 -2.79 43.97 -19.95
C LYS A 556 -4.21 44.52 -19.97
N ALA A 557 -5.21 43.66 -19.76
CA ALA A 557 -6.59 44.07 -19.68
C ALA A 557 -6.90 44.87 -18.40
N LEU A 558 -6.32 44.48 -17.25
CA LEU A 558 -6.37 45.29 -16.02
C LEU A 558 -5.75 46.69 -16.19
N LEU A 559 -4.78 46.83 -17.07
CA LEU A 559 -4.12 48.10 -17.38
C LEU A 559 -4.81 48.88 -18.52
N GLU A 560 -5.94 48.39 -19.03
CA GLU A 560 -6.70 48.98 -20.14
C GLU A 560 -5.88 49.12 -21.45
N ILE A 561 -4.81 48.33 -21.61
CA ILE A 561 -3.96 48.31 -22.81
C ILE A 561 -4.23 47.10 -23.71
N TYR A 562 -5.22 46.29 -23.35
CA TYR A 562 -5.75 45.20 -24.15
C TYR A 562 -7.24 45.05 -23.89
N GLU A 563 -8.03 45.11 -24.95
CA GLU A 563 -9.49 44.95 -24.86
C GLU A 563 -9.85 43.49 -25.09
N MET A 564 -10.23 42.79 -24.01
CA MET A 564 -10.67 41.40 -24.11
C MET A 564 -12.02 41.30 -24.84
N ASN A 565 -12.14 40.28 -25.68
CA ASN A 565 -13.41 39.86 -26.26
C ASN A 565 -14.32 39.17 -25.21
N ASN A 566 -15.55 38.84 -25.58
CA ASN A 566 -16.51 38.27 -24.62
C ASN A 566 -16.11 36.88 -24.10
N ILE A 567 -15.46 36.05 -24.91
CA ILE A 567 -15.01 34.71 -24.54
C ILE A 567 -13.82 34.82 -23.57
N GLU A 568 -12.85 35.68 -23.89
CA GLU A 568 -11.69 35.98 -23.03
C GLU A 568 -12.12 36.53 -21.67
N LYS A 569 -13.13 37.42 -21.65
CA LYS A 569 -13.70 37.95 -20.40
C LYS A 569 -14.29 36.84 -19.55
N LYS A 570 -15.05 35.90 -20.12
CA LYS A 570 -15.61 34.76 -19.38
C LYS A 570 -14.53 33.83 -18.82
N ALA A 571 -13.48 33.54 -19.60
CA ALA A 571 -12.35 32.76 -19.08
C ALA A 571 -11.58 33.49 -17.96
N ALA A 572 -11.63 34.82 -17.92
CA ALA A 572 -11.04 35.64 -16.87
C ALA A 572 -11.90 35.74 -15.57
N GLU A 573 -13.13 35.22 -15.57
CA GLU A 573 -14.03 35.16 -14.39
C GLU A 573 -13.63 33.99 -13.48
N ILE A 574 -12.55 34.18 -12.73
CA ILE A 574 -11.90 33.14 -11.92
C ILE A 574 -12.35 33.24 -10.47
N ASN A 575 -12.71 32.10 -9.86
CA ASN A 575 -13.01 31.97 -8.42
C ASN A 575 -14.12 32.90 -7.92
N GLY A 576 -15.21 33.00 -8.70
CA GLY A 576 -16.41 33.77 -8.34
C GLY A 576 -16.33 35.28 -8.61
N GLU A 577 -15.22 35.75 -9.18
CA GLU A 577 -15.07 37.15 -9.59
C GLU A 577 -15.86 37.42 -10.88
N THR A 578 -16.77 38.39 -10.85
CA THR A 578 -17.48 38.85 -12.05
C THR A 578 -16.61 39.87 -12.79
N GLY A 579 -16.06 39.47 -13.92
CA GLY A 579 -15.15 40.29 -14.74
C GLY A 579 -13.70 40.35 -14.24
N ILE A 580 -12.95 41.28 -14.82
CA ILE A 580 -11.50 41.40 -14.60
C ILE A 580 -11.24 42.15 -13.29
N SER A 581 -10.54 41.51 -12.35
CA SER A 581 -10.24 42.10 -11.04
C SER A 581 -8.79 41.84 -10.62
N THR A 582 -8.27 42.68 -9.70
CA THR A 582 -6.95 42.44 -9.11
C THR A 582 -6.90 41.12 -8.32
N LEU A 583 -8.06 40.64 -7.85
CA LEU A 583 -8.18 39.39 -7.12
C LEU A 583 -8.14 38.19 -8.07
N GLY A 584 -8.86 38.23 -9.20
CA GLY A 584 -8.75 37.23 -10.26
C GLY A 584 -7.33 37.11 -10.81
N TYR A 585 -6.64 38.25 -11.00
CA TYR A 585 -5.21 38.27 -11.36
C TYR A 585 -4.31 37.59 -10.32
N LEU A 586 -4.60 37.79 -9.03
CA LEU A 586 -3.87 37.14 -7.94
C LEU A 586 -4.15 35.62 -7.91
N HIS A 587 -5.38 35.18 -8.19
CA HIS A 587 -5.71 33.76 -8.29
C HIS A 587 -4.96 33.07 -9.43
N LEU A 588 -4.91 33.70 -10.61
CA LEU A 588 -4.13 33.22 -11.74
C LEU A 588 -2.64 33.14 -11.39
N ARG A 589 -2.09 34.13 -10.67
CA ARG A 589 -0.72 34.08 -10.16
C ARG A 589 -0.48 32.92 -9.20
N LYS A 590 -1.39 32.68 -8.26
CA LYS A 590 -1.28 31.60 -7.27
C LYS A 590 -1.34 30.24 -7.93
N TYR A 591 -2.19 30.08 -8.94
CA TYR A 591 -2.30 28.88 -9.76
C TYR A 591 -0.98 28.59 -10.47
N LEU A 592 -0.39 29.57 -11.16
CA LEU A 592 0.92 29.43 -11.81
C LEU A 592 2.09 29.17 -10.85
N LEU A 593 1.91 29.47 -9.57
CA LEU A 593 2.89 29.21 -8.50
C LEU A 593 2.59 27.91 -7.73
N GLU A 594 1.55 27.16 -8.12
CA GLU A 594 1.09 25.92 -7.47
C GLU A 594 0.75 26.10 -5.97
N ILE A 595 0.32 27.30 -5.58
CA ILE A 595 -0.08 27.66 -4.20
C ILE A 595 -1.55 28.05 -4.11
N GLY A 596 -2.33 27.79 -5.15
CA GLY A 596 -3.76 28.02 -5.21
C GLY A 596 -4.37 27.35 -6.44
N ASN A 597 -5.69 27.19 -6.44
CA ASN A 597 -6.43 26.54 -7.52
C ASN A 597 -7.32 27.56 -8.26
N ILE A 598 -7.73 27.17 -9.46
CA ILE A 598 -8.77 27.84 -10.24
C ILE A 598 -9.99 26.93 -10.25
N GLU A 599 -11.07 27.40 -9.66
CA GLU A 599 -12.39 26.76 -9.70
C GLU A 599 -12.98 26.94 -11.09
N GLN A 600 -13.44 25.84 -11.68
CA GLN A 600 -13.98 25.78 -13.04
C GLN A 600 -15.46 26.16 -13.10
#